data_AF-A0A430EBT9-F1
#
_entry.id   AF-A0A430EBT9-F1
#
_cell.length_a   1.000
_cell.length_b   1.000
_cell.length_c   1.000
_cell.angle_alpha   90.00
_cell.angle_beta   90.00
_cell.angle_gamma   90.00
#
_symmetry.space_group_name_H-M   'P 1'
#
loop_
_entity.id
_entity.type
_entity.pdbx_description
1 polymer ?
#
loop_
_entity_poly.entity_id
_entity_poly.type
_entity_poly.pdbx_seq_one_letter_code
_entity_poly.pdbx_strand_id
1 'polypeptide(L)'
;MEHFDPTSAATWAARGRSVDDAEALASIWRAFPDLPPCAPAEARMQRIRDRVDAMRPISDAAQERQERERRARNFAFVERKAASGEADARDLATLRARDHHGFDWNEAVRYAEAFYAAQAGWSYREPYRALRESASEREAYDAGFKDGGGDPNDLFDAARRAFFAAAPRNQVEPTASKQASMMVPSSWPKPTDAPRPTRWTRRLAILTEQDLRAPEQGGTGFGAAMLQPAMQEMTVLVLCDGSITPLSETLSAPVPAHPHETLEEQLQRLLAGLEVDDIFTTAAGADLACLDSAAGALPLARNRERSQNSFLQQRVHVRTWLERGAADGENIGAGHIRWSKAAKGLRASLGEFTAVDRGSLHRGCHEIHVLLPDGTIAEDFVDAAGKPINPRVRFPNRSKLRYEMAKALRMFGGGMRFALAEGIPNSHNLVR
;
A
#
# COMPACT_ATOMS: atom_id res chain seq x y z
N MET A 1 41.25 51.31 -12.69
CA MET A 1 39.79 51.19 -12.59
C MET A 1 39.21 52.39 -13.32
N GLU A 2 38.43 52.18 -14.38
CA GLU A 2 37.74 53.28 -15.06
C GLU A 2 36.81 54.00 -14.07
N HIS A 3 36.87 55.34 -14.07
CA HIS A 3 36.00 56.17 -13.24
C HIS A 3 34.54 55.94 -13.65
N PHE A 4 33.71 55.51 -12.71
CA PHE A 4 32.27 55.40 -12.92
C PHE A 4 31.65 56.79 -12.78
N ASP A 5 31.18 57.38 -13.88
CA ASP A 5 30.36 58.59 -13.85
C ASP A 5 28.88 58.22 -13.98
N PRO A 6 28.10 58.26 -12.89
CA PRO A 6 26.69 57.88 -12.93
C PRO A 6 25.81 58.89 -13.70
N THR A 7 26.33 60.07 -14.01
CA THR A 7 25.61 61.10 -14.78
C THR A 7 25.78 60.95 -16.29
N SER A 8 26.63 60.01 -16.73
CA SER A 8 26.90 59.69 -18.12
C SER A 8 26.14 58.45 -18.57
N ALA A 9 25.32 58.58 -19.63
CA ALA A 9 24.61 57.44 -20.22
C ALA A 9 25.58 56.39 -20.78
N ALA A 10 26.72 56.82 -21.34
CA ALA A 10 27.73 55.91 -21.87
C ALA A 10 28.29 54.96 -20.79
N THR A 11 28.41 55.44 -19.54
CA THR A 11 28.91 54.63 -18.42
C THR A 11 27.91 53.53 -18.01
N TRP A 12 26.60 53.79 -18.12
CA TRP A 12 25.56 52.80 -17.89
C TRP A 12 25.43 51.81 -19.04
N ALA A 13 25.50 52.28 -20.29
CA ALA A 13 25.45 51.44 -21.48
C ALA A 13 26.65 50.47 -21.54
N ALA A 14 27.86 50.94 -21.21
CA ALA A 14 29.05 50.08 -21.10
C ALA A 14 28.91 48.96 -20.07
N ARG A 15 27.98 49.08 -19.11
CA ARG A 15 27.65 48.07 -18.10
C ARG A 15 26.42 47.23 -18.46
N GLY A 16 25.96 47.28 -19.71
CA GLY A 16 24.91 46.41 -20.24
C GLY A 16 23.48 46.91 -20.03
N ARG A 17 23.28 48.20 -19.73
CA ARG A 17 21.94 48.81 -19.78
C ARG A 17 21.55 49.10 -21.23
N SER A 18 20.26 49.04 -21.54
CA SER A 18 19.74 49.52 -22.82
C SER A 18 20.01 51.02 -22.97
N VAL A 19 20.03 51.52 -24.20
CA VAL A 19 20.26 52.94 -24.49
C VAL A 19 19.25 53.81 -23.73
N ASP A 20 17.97 53.45 -23.78
CA ASP A 20 16.89 54.17 -23.11
C ASP A 20 17.03 54.14 -21.58
N ASP A 21 17.31 52.97 -20.98
CA ASP A 21 17.51 52.84 -19.52
C ASP A 21 18.75 53.64 -19.09
N ALA A 22 19.82 53.61 -19.88
CA ALA A 22 21.07 54.31 -19.59
C ALA A 22 20.89 55.84 -19.60
N GLU A 23 20.14 56.38 -20.57
CA GLU A 23 19.79 57.79 -20.63
C GLU A 23 18.90 58.22 -19.47
N ALA A 24 17.89 57.42 -19.14
CA ALA A 24 16.98 57.69 -18.03
C ALA A 24 17.71 57.68 -16.68
N LEU A 25 18.58 56.69 -16.44
CA LEU A 25 19.40 56.61 -15.23
C LEU A 25 20.35 57.79 -15.10
N ALA A 26 21.06 58.14 -16.18
CA ALA A 26 21.94 59.31 -16.21
C ALA A 26 21.18 60.62 -15.95
N SER A 27 19.95 60.76 -16.48
CA SER A 27 19.07 61.90 -16.22
C SER A 27 18.66 62.00 -14.74
N ILE A 28 18.28 60.87 -14.12
CA ILE A 28 17.94 60.82 -12.69
C ILE A 28 19.13 61.21 -11.83
N TRP A 29 20.34 60.73 -12.13
CA TRP A 29 21.55 61.11 -11.40
C TRP A 29 21.92 62.58 -11.56
N ARG A 30 21.62 63.19 -12.72
CA ARG A 30 21.75 64.64 -12.92
C ARG A 30 20.71 65.44 -12.13
N ALA A 31 19.47 64.94 -12.02
CA ALA A 31 18.40 65.58 -11.27
C ALA A 31 18.58 65.45 -9.75
N PHE A 32 19.15 64.33 -9.29
CA PHE A 32 19.35 64.02 -7.87
C PHE A 32 20.82 63.67 -7.57
N PRO A 33 21.76 64.63 -7.71
CA PRO A 33 23.17 64.40 -7.43
C PRO A 33 23.43 64.22 -5.94
N ASP A 34 24.55 63.57 -5.61
CA ASP A 34 25.01 63.45 -4.23
C ASP A 34 25.32 64.83 -3.65
N LEU A 35 24.89 65.04 -2.41
CA LEU A 35 25.21 66.25 -1.66
C LEU A 35 26.60 66.11 -0.98
N PRO A 36 27.34 67.22 -0.78
CA PRO A 36 28.66 67.16 -0.20
C PRO A 36 28.64 66.60 1.24
N PRO A 37 29.75 66.04 1.75
CA PRO A 37 29.80 65.44 3.08
C PRO A 37 29.44 66.38 4.23
N CYS A 38 29.59 67.69 4.03
CA CYS A 38 29.25 68.74 4.99
C CYS A 38 27.74 69.10 5.02
N ALA A 39 26.93 68.58 4.08
CA ALA A 39 25.49 68.80 4.10
C ALA A 39 24.82 68.05 5.27
N PRO A 40 23.69 68.56 5.81
CA PRO A 40 22.96 67.90 6.89
C PRO A 40 22.62 66.44 6.55
N ALA A 41 22.78 65.54 7.52
CA ALA A 41 22.59 64.10 7.30
C ALA A 41 21.19 63.76 6.76
N GLU A 42 20.15 64.43 7.29
CA GLU A 42 18.76 64.24 6.85
C GLU A 42 18.56 64.65 5.38
N ALA A 43 19.14 65.77 4.94
CA ALA A 43 19.06 66.20 3.55
C ALA A 43 19.76 65.22 2.59
N ARG A 44 20.89 64.64 3.01
CA ARG A 44 21.57 63.58 2.24
C ARG A 44 20.72 62.31 2.14
N MET A 45 20.11 61.89 3.24
CA MET A 45 19.22 60.72 3.27
C MET A 45 17.97 60.93 2.41
N GLN A 46 17.36 62.12 2.47
CA GLN A 46 16.21 62.44 1.64
C GLN A 46 16.58 62.44 0.15
N ARG A 47 17.73 63.00 -0.20
CA ARG A 47 18.23 62.97 -1.59
C ARG A 47 18.41 61.54 -2.13
N ILE A 48 18.88 60.63 -1.29
CA ILE A 48 18.99 59.20 -1.65
C ILE A 48 17.60 58.59 -1.87
N ARG A 49 16.63 58.88 -1.00
CA ARG A 49 15.24 58.39 -1.16
C ARG A 49 14.61 58.90 -2.45
N ASP A 50 14.70 60.20 -2.72
CA ASP A 50 14.13 60.81 -3.94
C ASP A 50 14.73 60.16 -5.21
N ARG A 51 16.04 59.89 -5.20
CA ARG A 51 16.72 59.18 -6.29
C ARG A 51 16.23 57.74 -6.45
N VAL A 52 16.11 57.01 -5.34
CA VAL A 52 15.61 55.62 -5.35
C VAL A 52 14.17 55.56 -5.85
N ASP A 53 13.32 56.49 -5.42
CA ASP A 53 11.93 56.59 -5.87
C ASP A 53 11.87 56.91 -7.37
N ALA A 54 12.72 57.80 -7.87
CA ALA A 54 12.82 58.10 -9.31
C ALA A 54 13.36 56.91 -10.14
N MET A 55 14.27 56.10 -9.58
CA MET A 55 14.82 54.90 -10.24
C MET A 55 13.88 53.68 -10.18
N ARG A 56 12.87 53.69 -9.31
CA ARG A 56 11.98 52.55 -9.07
C ARG A 56 11.26 52.08 -10.34
N PRO A 57 10.63 52.93 -11.17
CA PRO A 57 9.93 52.47 -12.37
C PRO A 57 10.84 51.76 -13.37
N ILE A 58 12.09 52.21 -13.51
CA ILE A 58 13.08 51.57 -14.40
C ILE A 58 13.46 50.20 -13.84
N SER A 59 13.67 50.11 -12.53
CA SER A 59 14.05 48.86 -11.85
C SER A 59 12.91 47.84 -11.92
N ASP A 60 11.67 48.27 -11.67
CA ASP A 60 10.49 47.43 -11.73
C ASP A 60 10.24 46.92 -13.16
N ALA A 61 10.32 47.80 -14.17
CA ALA A 61 10.18 47.41 -15.57
C ALA A 61 11.29 46.44 -16.04
N ALA A 62 12.52 46.64 -15.56
CA ALA A 62 13.63 45.72 -15.85
C ALA A 62 13.42 44.35 -15.19
N GLN A 63 12.94 44.33 -13.95
CA GLN A 63 12.60 43.10 -13.24
C GLN A 63 11.46 42.35 -13.95
N GLU A 64 10.40 43.04 -14.37
CA GLU A 64 9.31 42.45 -15.16
C GLU A 64 9.78 41.88 -16.50
N ARG A 65 10.69 42.56 -17.21
CA ARG A 65 11.30 42.04 -18.45
C ARG A 65 12.07 40.76 -18.20
N GLN A 66 12.99 40.77 -17.23
CA GLN A 66 13.81 39.61 -16.87
C GLN A 66 12.93 38.43 -16.45
N GLU A 67 11.88 38.70 -15.70
CA GLU A 67 10.97 37.69 -15.21
C GLU A 67 10.11 37.11 -16.34
N ARG A 68 9.61 37.92 -17.29
CA ARG A 68 8.96 37.43 -18.51
C ARG A 68 9.89 36.55 -19.36
N GLU A 69 11.15 36.95 -19.54
CA GLU A 69 12.14 36.14 -20.27
C GLU A 69 12.47 34.83 -19.56
N ARG A 70 12.55 34.83 -18.22
CA ARG A 70 12.71 33.61 -17.42
C ARG A 70 11.54 32.66 -17.66
N ARG A 71 10.31 33.16 -17.57
CA ARG A 71 9.09 32.37 -17.78
C ARG A 71 9.01 31.79 -19.20
N ALA A 72 9.30 32.61 -20.22
CA ALA A 72 9.35 32.16 -21.62
C ALA A 72 10.42 31.09 -21.86
N ARG A 73 11.63 31.25 -21.31
CA ARG A 73 12.70 30.25 -21.43
C ARG A 73 12.35 28.94 -20.75
N ASN A 74 11.70 29.00 -19.59
CA ASN A 74 11.28 27.81 -18.85
C ASN A 74 10.23 27.01 -19.64
N PHE A 75 9.20 27.67 -20.19
CA PHE A 75 8.24 26.98 -21.06
C PHE A 75 8.90 26.39 -22.30
N ALA A 76 9.74 27.15 -23.00
CA ALA A 76 10.46 26.66 -24.18
C ALA A 76 11.37 25.46 -23.86
N PHE A 77 11.91 25.39 -22.63
CA PHE A 77 12.69 24.22 -22.18
C PHE A 77 11.81 22.98 -22.03
N VAL A 78 10.66 23.11 -21.36
CA VAL A 78 9.71 21.99 -21.17
C VAL A 78 9.12 21.53 -22.51
N GLU A 79 8.80 22.46 -23.43
CA GLU A 79 8.33 22.14 -24.77
C GLU A 79 9.36 21.35 -25.58
N ARG A 80 10.64 21.75 -25.54
CA ARG A 80 11.71 20.99 -26.20
C ARG A 80 11.83 19.57 -25.64
N LYS A 81 11.73 19.42 -24.31
CA LYS A 81 11.77 18.13 -23.63
C LYS A 81 10.58 17.24 -24.03
N ALA A 82 9.40 17.83 -24.23
CA ALA A 82 8.23 17.13 -24.74
C ALA A 82 8.41 16.70 -26.19
N ALA A 83 8.92 17.59 -27.04
CA ALA A 83 9.19 17.29 -28.45
C ALA A 83 10.24 16.20 -28.65
N SER A 84 11.22 16.07 -27.74
CA SER A 84 12.22 14.99 -27.75
C SER A 84 11.74 13.69 -27.11
N GLY A 85 10.53 13.64 -26.54
CA GLY A 85 10.00 12.46 -25.86
C GLY A 85 10.62 12.21 -24.47
N GLU A 86 11.33 13.18 -23.91
CA GLU A 86 11.98 13.08 -22.60
C GLU A 86 11.09 13.63 -21.46
N ALA A 87 9.98 14.28 -21.78
CA ALA A 87 9.09 14.91 -20.81
C ALA A 87 8.43 13.87 -19.90
N ASP A 88 8.42 14.16 -18.59
CA ASP A 88 7.68 13.38 -17.62
C ASP A 88 6.23 13.86 -17.47
N ALA A 89 5.45 13.19 -16.62
CA ALA A 89 4.04 13.55 -16.42
C ALA A 89 3.84 14.97 -15.85
N ARG A 90 4.80 15.51 -15.11
CA ARG A 90 4.71 16.87 -14.54
C ARG A 90 5.05 17.92 -15.59
N ASP A 91 6.02 17.65 -16.45
CA ASP A 91 6.33 18.49 -17.60
C ASP A 91 5.09 18.67 -18.50
N LEU A 92 4.42 17.56 -18.84
CA LEU A 92 3.19 17.59 -19.63
C LEU A 92 2.04 18.31 -18.92
N ALA A 93 1.91 18.13 -17.60
CA ALA A 93 0.91 18.86 -16.81
C ALA A 93 1.20 20.36 -16.76
N THR A 94 2.47 20.78 -16.77
CA THR A 94 2.87 22.19 -16.81
C THR A 94 2.49 22.84 -18.14
N LEU A 95 2.69 22.15 -19.27
CA LEU A 95 2.24 22.63 -20.58
C LEU A 95 0.71 22.70 -20.67
N ARG A 96 0.02 21.66 -20.16
CA ARG A 96 -1.45 21.65 -20.07
C ARG A 96 -1.99 22.84 -19.26
N ALA A 97 -1.35 23.17 -18.15
CA ALA A 97 -1.75 24.29 -17.31
C ALA A 97 -1.74 25.62 -18.08
N ARG A 98 -0.66 25.85 -18.85
CA ARG A 98 -0.56 27.02 -19.73
C ARG A 98 -1.62 26.99 -20.83
N ASP A 99 -1.74 25.86 -21.53
CA ASP A 99 -2.55 25.78 -22.74
C ASP A 99 -4.06 25.81 -22.45
N HIS A 100 -4.50 25.26 -21.32
CA HIS A 100 -5.93 25.17 -20.96
C HIS A 100 -6.40 26.31 -20.06
N HIS A 101 -5.52 26.78 -19.15
CA HIS A 101 -5.90 27.77 -18.13
C HIS A 101 -5.21 29.12 -18.32
N GLY A 102 -4.26 29.24 -19.26
CA GLY A 102 -3.50 30.47 -19.46
C GLY A 102 -2.56 30.81 -18.29
N PHE A 103 -2.26 29.83 -17.44
CA PHE A 103 -1.42 30.03 -16.26
C PHE A 103 0.01 30.38 -16.65
N ASP A 104 0.58 31.35 -15.93
CA ASP A 104 1.99 31.69 -16.06
C ASP A 104 2.86 30.65 -15.32
N TRP A 105 4.18 30.73 -15.44
CA TRP A 105 5.09 29.67 -15.02
C TRP A 105 4.89 29.21 -13.57
N ASN A 106 4.71 30.13 -12.63
CA ASN A 106 4.58 29.75 -11.21
C ASN A 106 3.23 29.07 -10.95
N GLU A 107 2.13 29.62 -11.47
CA GLU A 107 0.81 29.00 -11.42
C GLU A 107 0.80 27.63 -12.13
N ALA A 108 1.44 27.52 -13.29
CA ALA A 108 1.55 26.28 -14.05
C ALA A 108 2.30 25.19 -13.27
N VAL A 109 3.37 25.56 -12.55
CA VAL A 109 4.07 24.63 -11.66
C VAL A 109 3.16 24.19 -10.51
N ARG A 110 2.40 25.10 -9.88
CA ARG A 110 1.46 24.73 -8.82
C ARG A 110 0.34 23.81 -9.30
N TYR A 111 -0.22 24.11 -10.47
CA TYR A 111 -1.17 23.23 -11.14
C TYR A 111 -0.56 21.85 -11.38
N ALA A 112 0.66 21.76 -11.92
CA ALA A 112 1.32 20.49 -12.22
C ALA A 112 1.64 19.67 -10.96
N GLU A 113 2.05 20.33 -9.88
CA GLU A 113 2.23 19.70 -8.56
C GLU A 113 0.93 19.06 -8.07
N ALA A 114 -0.18 19.80 -8.14
CA ALA A 114 -1.49 19.35 -7.69
C ALA A 114 -2.06 18.23 -8.56
N PHE A 115 -1.93 18.36 -9.88
CA PHE A 115 -2.34 17.36 -10.85
C PHE A 115 -1.60 16.03 -10.63
N TYR A 116 -0.29 16.10 -10.42
CA TYR A 116 0.51 14.92 -10.09
C TYR A 116 0.11 14.32 -8.73
N ALA A 117 -0.11 15.16 -7.71
CA ALA A 117 -0.55 14.70 -6.39
C ALA A 117 -1.91 13.96 -6.48
N ALA A 118 -2.85 14.47 -7.28
CA ALA A 118 -4.11 13.82 -7.56
C ALA A 118 -3.90 12.43 -8.21
N GLN A 119 -3.11 12.36 -9.29
CA GLN A 119 -2.83 11.11 -9.98
C GLN A 119 -2.03 10.09 -9.16
N ALA A 120 -1.15 10.54 -8.27
CA ALA A 120 -0.37 9.70 -7.39
C ALA A 120 -1.15 9.21 -6.15
N GLY A 121 -2.42 9.62 -6.00
CA GLY A 121 -3.23 9.24 -4.85
C GLY A 121 -2.88 9.97 -3.56
N TRP A 122 -2.20 11.11 -3.63
CA TRP A 122 -1.82 11.88 -2.45
C TRP A 122 -3.03 12.68 -1.93
N SER A 123 -3.04 12.95 -0.64
CA SER A 123 -4.01 13.86 -0.02
C SER A 123 -3.87 15.27 -0.60
N TYR A 124 -4.98 15.98 -0.73
CA TYR A 124 -4.95 17.40 -1.04
C TYR A 124 -4.06 18.12 -0.01
N ARG A 125 -3.10 18.91 -0.50
CA ARG A 125 -2.15 19.57 0.39
C ARG A 125 -2.80 20.84 0.96
N GLU A 126 -3.18 20.78 2.22
CA GLU A 126 -3.45 22.00 3.00
C GLU A 126 -2.19 22.88 3.01
N PRO A 127 -2.34 24.21 2.84
CA PRO A 127 -1.21 25.12 2.73
C PRO A 127 -0.37 25.06 4.00
N TYR A 128 0.93 24.83 3.84
CA TYR A 128 1.87 25.12 4.92
C TYR A 128 1.85 26.63 5.15
N ARG A 129 1.43 27.09 6.33
CA ARG A 129 1.40 28.52 6.74
C ARG A 129 2.72 29.28 6.53
N ALA A 130 3.83 28.57 6.26
CA ALA A 130 5.16 29.13 6.09
C ALA A 130 5.51 29.53 4.64
N LEU A 131 4.76 29.10 3.61
CA LEU A 131 5.00 29.49 2.22
C LEU A 131 4.05 30.64 1.86
N ARG A 132 4.60 31.78 1.45
CA ARG A 132 3.85 32.88 0.82
C ARG A 132 3.35 32.42 -0.56
N GLU A 133 2.32 31.60 -0.59
CA GLU A 133 1.59 31.30 -1.84
C GLU A 133 0.69 32.49 -2.18
N SER A 134 0.72 32.93 -3.45
CA SER A 134 -0.24 33.92 -3.92
C SER A 134 -1.63 33.31 -4.03
N ALA A 135 -2.66 34.15 -4.08
CA ALA A 135 -4.03 33.67 -4.35
C ALA A 135 -4.12 32.98 -5.74
N SER A 136 -3.43 33.51 -6.75
CA SER A 136 -3.40 32.92 -8.11
C SER A 136 -2.74 31.54 -8.14
N GLU A 137 -1.64 31.37 -7.40
CA GLU A 137 -0.96 30.08 -7.25
C GLU A 137 -1.85 29.04 -6.57
N ARG A 138 -2.71 29.48 -5.65
CA ARG A 138 -3.65 28.60 -4.95
C ARG A 138 -4.81 28.18 -5.84
N GLU A 139 -5.40 29.11 -6.59
CA GLU A 139 -6.42 28.80 -7.60
C GLU A 139 -5.88 27.81 -8.65
N ALA A 140 -4.63 27.99 -9.07
CA ALA A 140 -3.98 27.06 -9.99
C ALA A 140 -3.76 25.67 -9.39
N TYR A 141 -3.40 25.59 -8.09
CA TYR A 141 -3.31 24.32 -7.37
C TYR A 141 -4.66 23.62 -7.29
N ASP A 142 -5.74 24.34 -6.96
CA ASP A 142 -7.09 23.79 -6.88
C ASP A 142 -7.57 23.26 -8.23
N ALA A 143 -7.34 24.03 -9.30
CA ALA A 143 -7.63 23.61 -10.67
C ALA A 143 -6.83 22.35 -11.05
N GLY A 144 -5.54 22.30 -10.72
CA GLY A 144 -4.68 21.15 -11.02
C GLY A 144 -5.10 19.88 -10.29
N PHE A 145 -5.47 19.99 -9.01
CA PHE A 145 -5.93 18.85 -8.23
C PHE A 145 -7.23 18.28 -8.79
N LYS A 146 -8.18 19.15 -9.12
CA LYS A 146 -9.48 18.79 -9.71
C LYS A 146 -9.33 18.18 -11.09
N ASP A 147 -8.53 18.78 -11.97
CA ASP A 147 -8.27 18.28 -13.33
C ASP A 147 -7.50 16.95 -13.32
N GLY A 148 -6.72 16.69 -12.27
CA GLY A 148 -6.08 15.41 -12.00
C GLY A 148 -7.02 14.33 -11.45
N GLY A 149 -8.30 14.66 -11.25
CA GLY A 149 -9.35 13.75 -10.79
C GLY A 149 -9.53 13.69 -9.27
N GLY A 150 -8.92 14.61 -8.50
CA GLY A 150 -9.09 14.69 -7.06
C GLY A 150 -10.31 15.52 -6.66
N ASP A 151 -10.96 15.13 -5.57
CA ASP A 151 -12.04 15.87 -4.92
C ASP A 151 -11.69 16.15 -3.44
N PRO A 152 -11.36 17.39 -3.07
CA PRO A 152 -11.01 17.72 -1.70
C PRO A 152 -12.19 17.62 -0.72
N ASN A 153 -13.43 17.55 -1.21
CA ASN A 153 -14.62 17.45 -0.36
C ASN A 153 -15.02 15.99 -0.05
N ASP A 154 -14.41 15.02 -0.71
CA ASP A 154 -14.66 13.60 -0.45
C ASP A 154 -13.59 13.03 0.49
N LEU A 155 -14.02 12.62 1.68
CA LEU A 155 -13.17 12.04 2.73
C LEU A 155 -12.40 10.79 2.26
N PHE A 156 -12.92 10.05 1.28
CA PHE A 156 -12.31 8.82 0.77
C PHE A 156 -11.57 9.02 -0.56
N ASP A 157 -11.54 10.23 -1.12
CA ASP A 157 -10.97 10.53 -2.44
C ASP A 157 -9.51 10.09 -2.53
N ALA A 158 -8.68 10.51 -1.56
CA ALA A 158 -7.28 10.15 -1.51
C ALA A 158 -7.06 8.63 -1.41
N ALA A 159 -7.88 7.93 -0.61
CA ALA A 159 -7.77 6.48 -0.48
C ALA A 159 -8.16 5.76 -1.79
N ARG A 160 -9.21 6.21 -2.49
CA ARG A 160 -9.63 5.67 -3.78
C ARG A 160 -8.56 5.90 -4.84
N ARG A 161 -8.06 7.13 -4.97
CA ARG A 161 -7.00 7.46 -5.93
C ARG A 161 -5.70 6.73 -5.63
N ALA A 162 -5.31 6.57 -4.36
CA ALA A 162 -4.14 5.79 -3.98
C ALA A 162 -4.29 4.31 -4.37
N PHE A 163 -5.49 3.75 -4.23
CA PHE A 163 -5.78 2.39 -4.69
C PHE A 163 -5.61 2.25 -6.22
N PHE A 164 -6.15 3.20 -7.00
CA PHE A 164 -5.97 3.21 -8.45
C PHE A 164 -4.51 3.46 -8.89
N ALA A 165 -3.80 4.38 -8.23
CA ALA A 165 -2.41 4.70 -8.53
C ALA A 165 -1.45 3.55 -8.20
N ALA A 166 -1.76 2.74 -7.17
CA ALA A 166 -1.01 1.55 -6.80
C ALA A 166 -1.32 0.33 -7.68
N ALA A 167 -2.37 0.39 -8.51
CA ALA A 167 -2.67 -0.66 -9.47
C ALA A 167 -1.57 -0.69 -10.56
N PRO A 168 -0.96 -1.86 -10.84
CA PRO A 168 0.09 -1.95 -11.84
C PRO A 168 -0.45 -1.55 -13.23
N ARG A 169 0.18 -0.57 -13.88
CA ARG A 169 -0.16 -0.03 -15.22
C ARG A 169 -0.23 -1.07 -16.35
N ASN A 170 0.16 -2.32 -16.10
CA ASN A 170 0.06 -3.45 -17.03
C ASN A 170 -1.22 -4.28 -16.86
N GLN A 171 -2.21 -3.80 -16.09
CA GLN A 171 -3.55 -4.36 -16.17
C GLN A 171 -4.23 -3.81 -17.42
N VAL A 172 -4.10 -4.57 -18.51
CA VAL A 172 -5.03 -4.54 -19.64
C VAL A 172 -6.43 -4.44 -19.04
N GLU A 173 -7.19 -3.44 -19.46
CA GLU A 173 -8.59 -3.28 -19.03
C GLU A 173 -9.27 -4.64 -19.11
N PRO A 174 -9.88 -5.14 -18.01
CA PRO A 174 -10.78 -6.26 -18.14
C PRO A 174 -11.97 -5.71 -18.89
N THR A 175 -11.94 -5.88 -20.22
CA THR A 175 -13.17 -6.02 -20.98
C THR A 175 -14.02 -6.96 -20.16
N ALA A 176 -15.14 -6.45 -19.67
CA ALA A 176 -16.15 -7.21 -18.96
C ALA A 176 -16.75 -8.21 -19.96
N SER A 177 -15.98 -9.24 -20.31
CA SER A 177 -16.45 -10.45 -20.95
C SER A 177 -16.58 -11.49 -19.84
N LYS A 178 -17.74 -12.14 -19.83
CA LYS A 178 -18.26 -13.20 -18.97
C LYS A 178 -17.33 -14.42 -18.63
N GLN A 179 -16.01 -14.30 -18.73
CA GLN A 179 -15.00 -15.34 -18.45
C GLN A 179 -14.27 -15.18 -17.10
N ALA A 180 -14.68 -14.27 -16.23
CA ALA A 180 -14.16 -14.21 -14.85
C ALA A 180 -14.50 -15.46 -14.01
N SER A 181 -15.27 -16.41 -14.54
CA SER A 181 -15.79 -17.57 -13.81
C SER A 181 -14.89 -18.80 -13.79
N MET A 182 -13.80 -18.89 -14.56
CA MET A 182 -12.94 -20.08 -14.56
C MET A 182 -11.45 -19.72 -14.66
N MET A 183 -10.89 -19.19 -13.59
CA MET A 183 -9.43 -19.27 -13.41
C MET A 183 -9.06 -20.75 -13.26
N VAL A 184 -8.35 -21.30 -14.25
CA VAL A 184 -7.83 -22.67 -14.20
C VAL A 184 -6.83 -22.82 -13.04
N PRO A 185 -6.76 -23.98 -12.37
CA PRO A 185 -5.82 -24.29 -11.29
C PRO A 185 -4.40 -23.80 -11.50
N SER A 186 -3.81 -23.92 -12.70
CA SER A 186 -2.45 -23.44 -12.98
C SER A 186 -2.25 -21.94 -12.85
N SER A 187 -3.32 -21.14 -12.96
CA SER A 187 -3.29 -19.68 -12.79
C SER A 187 -3.42 -19.25 -11.32
N TRP A 188 -3.72 -20.17 -10.40
CA TRP A 188 -3.96 -19.80 -9.01
C TRP A 188 -2.68 -19.29 -8.32
N PRO A 189 -2.80 -18.27 -7.44
CA PRO A 189 -1.67 -17.75 -6.67
C PRO A 189 -1.19 -18.75 -5.62
N LYS A 190 0.02 -18.54 -5.11
CA LYS A 190 0.53 -19.28 -3.94
C LYS A 190 -0.22 -18.90 -2.65
N PRO A 191 -0.32 -19.79 -1.66
CA PRO A 191 -0.91 -19.44 -0.37
C PRO A 191 -0.25 -18.24 0.30
N THR A 192 -1.09 -17.33 0.77
CA THR A 192 -0.67 -16.17 1.58
C THR A 192 -1.52 -16.08 2.85
N ASP A 193 -1.16 -15.23 3.77
CA ASP A 193 -1.93 -14.98 4.99
C ASP A 193 -2.97 -13.84 4.82
N ALA A 194 -3.14 -13.33 3.59
CA ALA A 194 -4.06 -12.25 3.26
C ALA A 194 -5.54 -12.69 3.20
N PRO A 195 -5.90 -13.87 2.67
CA PRO A 195 -7.29 -14.34 2.67
C PRO A 195 -7.89 -14.40 4.08
N ARG A 196 -9.19 -14.16 4.18
CA ARG A 196 -9.92 -14.29 5.45
C ARG A 196 -9.89 -15.75 5.92
N PRO A 197 -9.74 -16.01 7.23
CA PRO A 197 -9.94 -17.33 7.79
C PRO A 197 -11.30 -17.90 7.36
N THR A 198 -11.32 -19.21 7.09
CA THR A 198 -12.50 -19.92 6.56
C THR A 198 -12.77 -21.16 7.41
N ARG A 199 -14.05 -21.46 7.66
CA ARG A 199 -14.46 -22.64 8.41
C ARG A 199 -13.97 -23.92 7.74
N TRP A 200 -13.47 -24.89 8.50
CA TRP A 200 -12.96 -26.15 7.95
C TRP A 200 -13.97 -26.85 7.02
N THR A 201 -15.24 -26.86 7.40
CA THR A 201 -16.37 -27.42 6.62
C THR A 201 -16.56 -26.81 5.23
N ARG A 202 -16.02 -25.61 4.97
CA ARG A 202 -16.11 -24.91 3.68
C ARG A 202 -14.80 -24.90 2.91
N ARG A 203 -13.83 -25.73 3.30
CA ARG A 203 -12.51 -25.81 2.64
C ARG A 203 -12.36 -27.13 1.90
N LEU A 204 -11.71 -27.03 0.74
CA LEU A 204 -11.39 -28.16 -0.12
C LEU A 204 -9.88 -28.19 -0.37
N ALA A 205 -9.23 -29.31 -0.07
CA ALA A 205 -7.86 -29.57 -0.47
C ALA A 205 -7.83 -30.67 -1.54
N ILE A 206 -7.16 -30.41 -2.66
CA ILE A 206 -6.87 -31.39 -3.71
C ILE A 206 -5.38 -31.69 -3.67
N LEU A 207 -5.03 -32.86 -3.19
CA LEU A 207 -3.65 -33.30 -2.97
C LEU A 207 -3.24 -34.35 -3.99
N THR A 208 -1.94 -34.62 -4.10
CA THR A 208 -1.42 -35.75 -4.88
C THR A 208 -1.04 -36.91 -3.96
N GLU A 209 -0.95 -38.13 -4.49
CA GLU A 209 -0.51 -39.29 -3.69
C GLU A 209 0.89 -39.07 -3.08
N GLN A 210 1.77 -38.39 -3.82
CA GLN A 210 3.14 -38.09 -3.37
C GLN A 210 3.16 -37.25 -2.09
N ASP A 211 2.16 -36.38 -1.90
CA ASP A 211 2.05 -35.51 -0.73
C ASP A 211 1.79 -36.27 0.57
N LEU A 212 1.14 -37.43 0.46
CA LEU A 212 0.77 -38.26 1.60
C LEU A 212 1.94 -39.08 2.14
N ARG A 213 3.02 -39.25 1.37
CA ARG A 213 4.21 -40.02 1.77
C ARG A 213 5.18 -39.11 2.53
N ALA A 214 5.20 -39.23 3.85
CA ALA A 214 6.06 -38.40 4.71
C ALA A 214 7.56 -38.69 4.47
N PRO A 215 8.47 -37.72 4.74
CA PRO A 215 9.91 -37.95 4.61
C PRO A 215 10.43 -39.09 5.49
N GLU A 216 9.82 -39.28 6.66
CA GLU A 216 10.14 -40.35 7.61
C GLU A 216 9.79 -41.74 7.07
N GLN A 217 8.92 -41.81 6.05
CA GLN A 217 8.51 -43.04 5.35
C GLN A 217 9.26 -43.21 4.02
N GLY A 218 10.34 -42.44 3.79
CA GLY A 218 11.09 -42.44 2.53
C GLY A 218 10.39 -41.69 1.39
N GLY A 219 9.31 -40.96 1.68
CA GLY A 219 8.60 -40.12 0.72
C GLY A 219 9.20 -38.72 0.58
N THR A 220 8.63 -37.93 -0.32
CA THR A 220 9.02 -36.52 -0.57
C THR A 220 7.92 -35.52 -0.19
N GLY A 221 6.77 -36.02 0.25
CA GLY A 221 5.60 -35.24 0.65
C GLY A 221 5.67 -34.73 2.09
N PHE A 222 4.52 -34.34 2.63
CA PHE A 222 4.37 -33.81 3.98
C PHE A 222 3.68 -34.75 4.96
N GLY A 223 3.04 -35.81 4.46
CA GLY A 223 2.37 -36.81 5.28
C GLY A 223 0.97 -36.41 5.70
N ALA A 224 0.05 -37.38 5.75
CA ALA A 224 -1.32 -37.17 6.21
C ALA A 224 -1.39 -36.58 7.63
N ALA A 225 -0.40 -36.85 8.48
CA ALA A 225 -0.30 -36.30 9.84
C ALA A 225 -0.33 -34.75 9.89
N MET A 226 0.15 -34.07 8.84
CA MET A 226 0.15 -32.61 8.79
C MET A 226 -1.27 -32.03 8.62
N LEU A 227 -2.21 -32.82 8.10
CA LEU A 227 -3.60 -32.43 7.89
C LEU A 227 -4.48 -32.69 9.13
N GLN A 228 -3.99 -33.42 10.12
CA GLN A 228 -4.75 -33.86 11.31
C GLN A 228 -5.54 -32.76 12.05
N PRO A 229 -5.07 -31.50 12.17
CA PRO A 229 -5.86 -30.44 12.79
C PRO A 229 -7.17 -30.12 12.04
N ALA A 230 -7.27 -30.50 10.77
CA ALA A 230 -8.32 -30.14 9.82
C ALA A 230 -9.11 -31.34 9.28
N MET A 231 -8.56 -32.56 9.44
CA MET A 231 -9.02 -33.77 8.74
C MET A 231 -10.44 -34.20 9.08
N GLN A 232 -11.01 -33.79 10.21
CA GLN A 232 -12.34 -34.23 10.62
C GLN A 232 -13.49 -33.43 9.99
N GLU A 233 -13.23 -32.21 9.51
CA GLU A 233 -14.27 -31.29 9.02
C GLU A 233 -14.02 -30.81 7.58
N MET A 234 -12.78 -30.84 7.11
CA MET A 234 -12.41 -30.39 5.77
C MET A 234 -12.56 -31.48 4.72
N THR A 235 -12.98 -31.10 3.50
CA THR A 235 -12.98 -32.02 2.36
C THR A 235 -11.56 -32.15 1.80
N VAL A 236 -11.03 -33.37 1.75
CA VAL A 236 -9.72 -33.66 1.16
C VAL A 236 -9.87 -34.72 0.08
N LEU A 237 -9.47 -34.36 -1.14
CA LEU A 237 -9.44 -35.23 -2.30
C LEU A 237 -8.00 -35.48 -2.71
N VAL A 238 -7.72 -36.68 -3.21
CA VAL A 238 -6.40 -37.13 -3.65
C VAL A 238 -6.47 -37.48 -5.13
N LEU A 239 -5.70 -36.75 -5.92
CA LEU A 239 -5.50 -36.92 -7.36
C LEU A 239 -4.31 -37.85 -7.60
N CYS A 240 -4.52 -38.88 -8.42
CA CYS A 240 -3.48 -39.80 -8.86
C CYS A 240 -3.82 -40.31 -10.27
N ASP A 241 -2.89 -40.13 -11.21
CA ASP A 241 -2.99 -40.63 -12.59
C ASP A 241 -4.34 -40.32 -13.27
N GLY A 242 -4.85 -39.10 -13.06
CA GLY A 242 -6.11 -38.62 -13.65
C GLY A 242 -7.40 -39.14 -12.98
N SER A 243 -7.29 -39.86 -11.86
CA SER A 243 -8.41 -40.24 -11.00
C SER A 243 -8.36 -39.50 -9.67
N ILE A 244 -9.52 -39.23 -9.07
CA ILE A 244 -9.63 -38.50 -7.80
C ILE A 244 -10.51 -39.24 -6.80
N THR A 245 -10.03 -39.36 -5.56
CA THR A 245 -10.74 -40.06 -4.48
C THR A 245 -10.68 -39.29 -3.15
N PRO A 246 -11.65 -39.47 -2.24
CA PRO A 246 -11.57 -38.94 -0.89
C PRO A 246 -10.36 -39.52 -0.13
N LEU A 247 -9.70 -38.68 0.68
CA LEU A 247 -8.53 -39.09 1.47
C LEU A 247 -8.79 -40.33 2.35
N SER A 248 -9.99 -40.47 2.93
CA SER A 248 -10.37 -41.62 3.75
C SER A 248 -10.31 -42.94 2.98
N GLU A 249 -10.68 -42.92 1.69
CA GLU A 249 -10.63 -44.09 0.81
C GLU A 249 -9.18 -44.39 0.41
N THR A 250 -8.40 -43.38 0.06
CA THR A 250 -6.98 -43.52 -0.29
C THR A 250 -6.11 -44.07 0.86
N LEU A 251 -6.44 -43.72 2.11
CA LEU A 251 -5.74 -44.25 3.28
C LEU A 251 -6.12 -45.72 3.58
N SER A 252 -7.26 -46.19 3.07
CA SER A 252 -7.77 -47.55 3.32
C SER A 252 -7.33 -48.55 2.24
N ALA A 253 -7.16 -48.09 1.00
CA ALA A 253 -6.69 -48.87 -0.13
C ALA A 253 -6.06 -47.95 -1.20
N PRO A 254 -5.17 -48.45 -2.08
CA PRO A 254 -4.68 -47.66 -3.22
C PRO A 254 -5.85 -47.17 -4.09
N VAL A 255 -5.69 -45.97 -4.68
CA VAL A 255 -6.71 -45.29 -5.49
C VAL A 255 -7.21 -46.25 -6.58
N PRO A 256 -8.47 -46.69 -6.55
CA PRO A 256 -9.01 -47.51 -7.62
C PRO A 256 -9.02 -46.71 -8.92
N ALA A 257 -8.47 -47.29 -9.99
CA ALA A 257 -8.66 -46.73 -11.32
C ALA A 257 -10.16 -46.81 -11.65
N HIS A 258 -10.77 -45.68 -12.01
CA HIS A 258 -12.12 -45.63 -12.54
C HIS A 258 -12.04 -45.46 -14.07
N PRO A 259 -11.72 -46.52 -14.84
CA PRO A 259 -11.36 -46.42 -16.27
C PRO A 259 -12.49 -45.91 -17.18
N HIS A 260 -13.70 -45.71 -16.64
CA HIS A 260 -14.88 -45.29 -17.39
C HIS A 260 -15.45 -43.93 -16.96
N GLU A 261 -14.92 -43.30 -15.90
CA GLU A 261 -15.41 -42.00 -15.41
C GLU A 261 -14.31 -40.96 -15.63
N THR A 262 -14.64 -39.86 -16.32
CA THR A 262 -13.71 -38.74 -16.50
C THR A 262 -13.44 -38.04 -15.17
N LEU A 263 -12.30 -37.36 -15.03
CA LEU A 263 -11.98 -36.58 -13.82
C LEU A 263 -13.08 -35.54 -13.52
N GLU A 264 -13.67 -34.96 -14.57
CA GLU A 264 -14.75 -33.98 -14.44
C GLU A 264 -16.00 -34.59 -13.78
N GLU A 265 -16.43 -35.78 -14.24
CA GLU A 265 -17.56 -36.51 -13.66
C GLU A 265 -17.28 -36.93 -12.20
N GLN A 266 -16.07 -37.41 -11.91
CA GLN A 266 -15.64 -37.76 -10.56
C GLN A 266 -15.70 -36.53 -9.62
N LEU A 267 -15.20 -35.37 -10.06
CA LEU A 267 -15.25 -34.12 -9.30
C LEU A 267 -16.70 -33.66 -9.07
N GLN A 268 -17.54 -33.68 -10.11
CA GLN A 268 -18.96 -33.30 -9.99
C GLN A 268 -19.69 -34.18 -8.96
N ARG A 269 -19.44 -35.49 -8.99
CA ARG A 269 -20.02 -36.45 -8.04
C ARG A 269 -19.54 -36.21 -6.62
N LEU A 270 -18.23 -36.04 -6.42
CA LEU A 270 -17.63 -35.87 -5.08
C LEU A 270 -17.92 -34.52 -4.44
N LEU A 271 -18.13 -33.48 -5.26
CA LEU A 271 -18.37 -32.11 -4.81
C LEU A 271 -19.85 -31.71 -4.83
N ALA A 272 -20.73 -32.61 -5.26
CA ALA A 272 -22.17 -32.38 -5.30
C ALA A 272 -22.71 -31.99 -3.91
N GLY A 273 -23.33 -30.80 -3.82
CA GLY A 273 -23.94 -30.30 -2.60
C GLY A 273 -22.97 -29.71 -1.57
N LEU A 274 -21.66 -29.65 -1.85
CA LEU A 274 -20.69 -29.01 -0.97
C LEU A 274 -20.63 -27.50 -1.21
N GLU A 275 -20.70 -26.72 -0.14
CA GLU A 275 -20.46 -25.28 -0.18
C GLU A 275 -18.98 -24.99 0.14
N VAL A 276 -18.20 -24.65 -0.89
CA VAL A 276 -16.76 -24.45 -0.78
C VAL A 276 -16.39 -22.97 -0.98
N ASP A 277 -15.73 -22.37 0.01
CA ASP A 277 -15.28 -20.98 -0.03
C ASP A 277 -13.77 -20.83 -0.25
N ASP A 278 -12.97 -21.86 0.06
CA ASP A 278 -11.50 -21.85 -0.05
C ASP A 278 -10.98 -23.18 -0.61
N ILE A 279 -10.38 -23.13 -1.79
CA ILE A 279 -9.80 -24.30 -2.49
C ILE A 279 -8.28 -24.18 -2.51
N PHE A 280 -7.61 -25.27 -2.18
CA PHE A 280 -6.16 -25.40 -2.32
C PHE A 280 -5.78 -26.65 -3.08
N THR A 281 -4.79 -26.54 -3.96
CA THR A 281 -4.21 -27.70 -4.66
C THR A 281 -2.69 -27.75 -4.57
N THR A 282 -2.14 -28.95 -4.47
CA THR A 282 -0.70 -29.21 -4.59
C THR A 282 -0.31 -29.82 -5.93
N ALA A 283 -1.29 -30.10 -6.80
CA ALA A 283 -1.07 -30.72 -8.11
C ALA A 283 0.00 -29.95 -8.92
N ALA A 284 0.89 -30.70 -9.55
CA ALA A 284 1.96 -30.20 -10.39
C ALA A 284 2.12 -31.10 -11.63
N GLY A 285 2.79 -30.61 -12.67
CA GLY A 285 3.06 -31.41 -13.87
C GLY A 285 1.79 -31.93 -14.54
N ALA A 286 1.76 -33.24 -14.82
CA ALA A 286 0.65 -33.90 -15.50
C ALA A 286 -0.67 -33.86 -14.69
N ASP A 287 -0.59 -34.01 -13.37
CA ASP A 287 -1.76 -33.92 -12.48
C ASP A 287 -2.39 -32.53 -12.54
N LEU A 288 -1.58 -31.47 -12.58
CA LEU A 288 -2.08 -30.11 -12.72
C LEU A 288 -2.75 -29.88 -14.08
N ALA A 289 -2.17 -30.41 -15.16
CA ALA A 289 -2.77 -30.32 -16.49
C ALA A 289 -4.12 -31.07 -16.57
N CYS A 290 -4.22 -32.22 -15.90
CA CYS A 290 -5.46 -32.96 -15.78
C CYS A 290 -6.52 -32.16 -14.99
N LEU A 291 -6.13 -31.58 -13.85
CA LEU A 291 -7.02 -30.74 -13.05
C LEU A 291 -7.46 -29.46 -13.80
N ASP A 292 -6.58 -28.87 -14.60
CA ASP A 292 -6.91 -27.74 -15.48
C ASP A 292 -7.97 -28.11 -16.52
N SER A 293 -7.89 -29.32 -17.12
CA SER A 293 -8.91 -29.78 -18.07
C SER A 293 -10.28 -30.00 -17.43
N ALA A 294 -10.32 -30.32 -16.14
CA ALA A 294 -11.53 -30.54 -15.36
C ALA A 294 -11.94 -29.32 -14.52
N ALA A 295 -11.37 -28.13 -14.79
CA ALA A 295 -11.60 -26.93 -13.98
C ALA A 295 -13.07 -26.51 -13.91
N GLY A 296 -13.88 -26.87 -14.93
CA GLY A 296 -15.33 -26.61 -14.97
C GLY A 296 -16.13 -27.35 -13.89
N ALA A 297 -15.61 -28.46 -13.35
CA ALA A 297 -16.24 -29.20 -12.26
C ALA A 297 -15.92 -28.63 -10.87
N LEU A 298 -14.98 -27.70 -10.75
CA LEU A 298 -14.59 -27.13 -9.46
C LEU A 298 -15.59 -26.04 -9.02
N PRO A 299 -15.98 -26.02 -7.73
CA PRO A 299 -16.91 -25.03 -7.23
C PRO A 299 -16.35 -23.60 -7.31
N LEU A 300 -17.27 -22.63 -7.38
CA LEU A 300 -16.90 -21.23 -7.28
C LEU A 300 -16.51 -20.90 -5.84
N ALA A 301 -15.20 -20.84 -5.58
CA ALA A 301 -14.67 -20.45 -4.28
C ALA A 301 -14.15 -19.01 -4.27
N ARG A 302 -14.28 -18.35 -3.13
CA ARG A 302 -13.76 -17.00 -2.89
C ARG A 302 -12.24 -16.98 -2.98
N ASN A 303 -11.59 -17.97 -2.38
CA ASN A 303 -10.14 -18.14 -2.41
C ASN A 303 -9.79 -19.41 -3.18
N ARG A 304 -8.82 -19.29 -4.08
CA ARG A 304 -8.25 -20.41 -4.82
C ARG A 304 -6.75 -20.24 -4.83
N GLU A 305 -6.02 -21.21 -4.28
CA GLU A 305 -4.58 -21.12 -4.14
C GLU A 305 -3.92 -22.44 -4.53
N ARG A 306 -2.67 -22.38 -5.01
CA ARG A 306 -1.91 -23.58 -5.36
C ARG A 306 -0.51 -23.55 -4.77
N SER A 307 0.02 -24.71 -4.41
CA SER A 307 1.45 -24.78 -4.15
C SER A 307 2.24 -24.44 -5.41
N GLN A 308 3.29 -23.64 -5.25
CA GLN A 308 4.26 -23.35 -6.30
C GLN A 308 5.65 -23.74 -5.81
N ASN A 309 6.54 -24.09 -6.74
CA ASN A 309 7.97 -24.33 -6.50
C ASN A 309 8.30 -25.63 -5.74
N SER A 310 9.45 -25.68 -5.05
CA SER A 310 10.04 -26.89 -4.45
C SER A 310 9.21 -27.50 -3.31
N PHE A 311 9.42 -28.79 -3.00
CA PHE A 311 8.75 -29.50 -1.90
C PHE A 311 8.86 -28.82 -0.54
N LEU A 312 10.01 -28.22 -0.22
CA LEU A 312 10.18 -27.47 1.03
C LEU A 312 9.26 -26.24 1.10
N GLN A 313 9.06 -25.55 -0.03
CA GLN A 313 8.15 -24.41 -0.12
C GLN A 313 6.70 -24.86 -0.09
N GLN A 314 6.38 -26.00 -0.70
CA GLN A 314 5.05 -26.61 -0.61
C GLN A 314 4.63 -26.89 0.84
N ARG A 315 5.53 -27.42 1.67
CA ARG A 315 5.25 -27.61 3.11
C ARG A 315 4.89 -26.29 3.81
N VAL A 316 5.56 -25.20 3.45
CA VAL A 316 5.25 -23.88 3.99
C VAL A 316 3.89 -23.40 3.49
N HIS A 317 3.60 -23.56 2.18
CA HIS A 317 2.32 -23.20 1.58
C HIS A 317 1.14 -23.94 2.20
N VAL A 318 1.24 -25.26 2.37
CA VAL A 318 0.22 -26.09 3.03
C VAL A 318 0.00 -25.60 4.45
N ARG A 319 1.08 -25.32 5.20
CA ARG A 319 0.95 -24.80 6.57
C ARG A 319 0.26 -23.44 6.60
N THR A 320 0.69 -22.50 5.77
CA THR A 320 0.08 -21.16 5.68
C THR A 320 -1.40 -21.25 5.33
N TRP A 321 -1.78 -22.15 4.43
CA TRP A 321 -3.19 -22.38 4.10
C TRP A 321 -3.95 -22.97 5.30
N LEU A 322 -3.42 -24.01 5.95
CA LEU A 322 -4.05 -24.64 7.12
C LEU A 322 -4.20 -23.68 8.31
N GLU A 323 -3.24 -22.79 8.55
CA GLU A 323 -3.29 -21.79 9.64
C GLU A 323 -4.48 -20.81 9.53
N ARG A 324 -5.17 -20.75 8.38
CA ARG A 324 -6.38 -19.96 8.17
C ARG A 324 -7.68 -20.73 8.38
N GLY A 325 -7.62 -22.00 8.80
CA GLY A 325 -8.81 -22.76 9.12
C GLY A 325 -9.37 -22.38 10.48
N ALA A 326 -10.70 -22.32 10.57
CA ALA A 326 -11.43 -22.06 11.81
C ALA A 326 -12.39 -23.22 12.11
N ALA A 327 -12.49 -23.66 13.35
CA ALA A 327 -13.54 -24.57 13.77
C ALA A 327 -14.89 -23.83 13.87
N ASP A 328 -15.99 -24.57 13.89
CA ASP A 328 -17.31 -23.97 14.07
C ASP A 328 -17.41 -23.22 15.42
N GLY A 329 -17.90 -21.98 15.36
CA GLY A 329 -18.00 -21.09 16.53
C GLY A 329 -16.70 -20.36 16.88
N GLU A 330 -15.56 -20.64 16.23
CA GLU A 330 -14.35 -19.84 16.41
C GLU A 330 -14.41 -18.53 15.62
N ASN A 331 -13.96 -17.43 16.23
CA ASN A 331 -13.70 -16.18 15.54
C ASN A 331 -12.20 -15.94 15.48
N ILE A 332 -11.66 -15.83 14.27
CA ILE A 332 -10.23 -15.71 14.02
C ILE A 332 -9.97 -14.44 13.20
N GLY A 333 -9.02 -13.63 13.66
CA GLY A 333 -8.65 -12.36 13.05
C GLY A 333 -8.15 -12.53 11.62
N ALA A 334 -8.69 -11.73 10.70
CA ALA A 334 -8.25 -11.68 9.31
C ALA A 334 -7.10 -10.67 9.09
N GLY A 335 -6.40 -10.81 7.96
CA GLY A 335 -5.38 -9.85 7.52
C GLY A 335 -3.93 -10.37 7.54
N HIS A 336 -3.03 -9.60 6.94
CA HIS A 336 -1.61 -9.94 6.80
C HIS A 336 -0.82 -9.70 8.09
N ILE A 337 -0.06 -10.71 8.52
CA ILE A 337 0.84 -10.64 9.67
C ILE A 337 2.18 -10.05 9.23
N ARG A 338 2.48 -8.85 9.72
CA ARG A 338 3.75 -8.17 9.43
C ARG A 338 4.84 -8.64 10.38
N TRP A 339 5.88 -9.26 9.82
CA TRP A 339 7.03 -9.73 10.58
C TRP A 339 8.13 -8.67 10.63
N SER A 340 8.69 -8.42 11.81
CA SER A 340 9.81 -7.50 12.00
C SER A 340 10.84 -8.07 12.98
N LYS A 341 12.10 -7.69 12.78
CA LYS A 341 13.20 -8.04 13.70
C LYS A 341 13.48 -6.83 14.57
N ALA A 342 13.34 -6.97 15.88
CA ALA A 342 13.67 -5.92 16.85
C ALA A 342 14.94 -6.29 17.62
N ALA A 343 15.58 -5.30 18.26
CA ALA A 343 16.78 -5.50 19.08
C ALA A 343 16.60 -6.56 20.19
N LYS A 344 15.36 -6.79 20.64
CA LYS A 344 14.99 -7.74 21.70
C LYS A 344 14.37 -9.06 21.21
N GLY A 345 14.34 -9.32 19.90
CA GLY A 345 13.80 -10.58 19.36
C GLY A 345 12.87 -10.42 18.15
N LEU A 346 12.15 -11.48 17.83
CA LEU A 346 11.16 -11.50 16.73
C LEU A 346 9.87 -10.79 17.18
N ARG A 347 9.34 -9.93 16.31
CA ARG A 347 8.05 -9.25 16.49
C ARG A 347 7.15 -9.55 15.30
N ALA A 348 5.86 -9.75 15.58
CA ALA A 348 4.83 -9.91 14.56
C ALA A 348 3.64 -9.01 14.90
N SER A 349 3.00 -8.41 13.91
CA SER A 349 1.79 -7.61 14.14
C SER A 349 0.65 -7.96 13.20
N LEU A 350 -0.56 -7.89 13.73
CA LEU A 350 -1.83 -8.06 13.02
C LEU A 350 -2.81 -7.01 13.52
N GLY A 351 -3.17 -6.05 12.66
CA GLY A 351 -3.98 -4.91 13.08
C GLY A 351 -3.29 -4.12 14.19
N GLU A 352 -4.00 -3.91 15.30
CA GLU A 352 -3.49 -3.22 16.50
C GLU A 352 -2.63 -4.12 17.41
N PHE A 353 -2.70 -5.44 17.23
CA PHE A 353 -2.00 -6.39 18.09
C PHE A 353 -0.58 -6.63 17.63
N THR A 354 0.32 -6.72 18.61
CA THR A 354 1.71 -7.08 18.41
C THR A 354 2.07 -8.26 19.29
N ALA A 355 2.54 -9.37 18.71
CA ALA A 355 3.20 -10.43 19.45
C ALA A 355 4.71 -10.16 19.53
N VAL A 356 5.28 -10.31 20.73
CA VAL A 356 6.73 -10.21 20.99
C VAL A 356 7.27 -11.46 21.67
N ASP A 357 8.42 -11.93 21.21
CA ASP A 357 9.20 -12.98 21.88
C ASP A 357 9.79 -12.44 23.20
N ARG A 358 9.57 -13.14 24.31
CA ARG A 358 10.15 -12.82 25.64
C ARG A 358 11.30 -13.76 26.02
N GLY A 359 11.67 -14.69 25.15
CA GLY A 359 12.77 -15.61 25.34
C GLY A 359 12.38 -16.86 26.14
N SER A 360 13.40 -17.59 26.60
CA SER A 360 13.23 -18.82 27.38
C SER A 360 12.99 -18.51 28.84
N LEU A 361 11.94 -19.10 29.39
CA LEU A 361 11.72 -19.32 30.82
C LEU A 361 12.52 -20.54 31.31
N HIS A 362 12.47 -20.79 32.62
CA HIS A 362 13.08 -21.96 33.25
C HIS A 362 12.49 -23.27 32.68
N ARG A 363 13.34 -24.27 32.41
CA ARG A 363 13.02 -25.58 31.80
C ARG A 363 12.73 -25.59 30.28
N GLY A 364 13.27 -24.65 29.51
CA GLY A 364 13.20 -24.69 28.04
C GLY A 364 11.83 -24.32 27.45
N CYS A 365 10.93 -23.77 28.27
CA CYS A 365 9.68 -23.20 27.81
C CYS A 365 9.92 -21.76 27.35
N HIS A 366 9.38 -21.38 26.21
CA HIS A 366 9.41 -20.02 25.68
C HIS A 366 8.09 -19.31 25.96
N GLU A 367 8.13 -17.98 26.06
CA GLU A 367 6.94 -17.16 26.27
C GLU A 367 6.85 -16.05 25.23
N ILE A 368 5.65 -15.81 24.71
CA ILE A 368 5.32 -14.64 23.91
C ILE A 368 4.27 -13.80 24.63
N HIS A 369 4.35 -12.48 24.47
CA HIS A 369 3.33 -11.55 24.95
C HIS A 369 2.63 -10.89 23.76
N VAL A 370 1.31 -10.77 23.84
CA VAL A 370 0.50 -9.97 22.91
C VAL A 370 0.27 -8.59 23.52
N LEU A 371 0.62 -7.56 22.76
CA LEU A 371 0.62 -6.16 23.18
C LEU A 371 -0.33 -5.33 22.33
N LEU A 372 -0.88 -4.28 22.93
CA LEU A 372 -1.63 -3.21 22.28
C LEU A 372 -0.70 -2.11 21.71
N PRO A 373 -1.22 -1.15 20.92
CA PRO A 373 -0.40 -0.10 20.32
C PRO A 373 0.38 0.77 21.32
N ASP A 374 -0.15 0.94 22.54
CA ASP A 374 0.47 1.66 23.65
C ASP A 374 1.59 0.86 24.36
N GLY A 375 1.81 -0.40 23.94
CA GLY A 375 2.81 -1.30 24.52
C GLY A 375 2.34 -2.06 25.76
N THR A 376 1.10 -1.86 26.21
CA THR A 376 0.50 -2.64 27.30
C THR A 376 0.17 -4.06 26.84
N ILE A 377 0.07 -4.98 27.79
CA ILE A 377 -0.35 -6.35 27.50
C ILE A 377 -1.84 -6.34 27.17
N ALA A 378 -2.25 -7.06 26.12
CA ALA A 378 -3.63 -7.16 25.67
C ALA A 378 -4.47 -8.01 26.65
N GLU A 379 -4.71 -7.49 27.86
CA GLU A 379 -5.63 -8.07 28.84
C GLU A 379 -7.09 -7.73 28.44
N ASP A 380 -8.06 -8.44 29.01
CA ASP A 380 -9.51 -8.23 28.80
C ASP A 380 -10.07 -8.54 27.41
N PHE A 381 -9.45 -9.45 26.65
CA PHE A 381 -10.04 -10.00 25.43
C PHE A 381 -10.69 -11.36 25.71
N VAL A 382 -11.83 -11.61 25.08
CA VAL A 382 -12.55 -12.88 25.12
C VAL A 382 -12.73 -13.48 23.72
N ASP A 383 -12.78 -14.80 23.63
CA ASP A 383 -13.12 -15.50 22.40
C ASP A 383 -14.62 -15.39 22.08
N ALA A 384 -15.05 -15.99 20.97
CA ALA A 384 -16.44 -15.99 20.55
C ALA A 384 -17.40 -16.67 21.55
N ALA A 385 -16.89 -17.54 22.43
CA ALA A 385 -17.65 -18.18 23.50
C ALA A 385 -17.62 -17.37 24.82
N GLY A 386 -16.99 -16.19 24.82
CA GLY A 386 -16.85 -15.33 26.00
C GLY A 386 -15.76 -15.79 26.97
N LYS A 387 -14.89 -16.73 26.58
CA LYS A 387 -13.80 -17.20 27.43
C LYS A 387 -12.60 -16.25 27.33
N PRO A 388 -11.96 -15.88 28.46
CA PRO A 388 -10.78 -15.03 28.44
C PRO A 388 -9.64 -15.61 27.60
N ILE A 389 -9.09 -14.78 26.70
CA ILE A 389 -7.92 -15.09 25.89
C ILE A 389 -6.67 -14.71 26.70
N ASN A 390 -5.75 -15.65 26.86
CA ASN A 390 -4.51 -15.39 27.59
C ASN A 390 -3.47 -14.66 26.69
N PRO A 391 -3.04 -13.42 27.03
CA PRO A 391 -2.05 -12.69 26.25
C PRO A 391 -0.60 -13.17 26.46
N ARG A 392 -0.35 -14.04 27.44
CA ARG A 392 0.96 -14.62 27.75
C ARG A 392 0.97 -16.10 27.37
N VAL A 393 1.41 -16.40 26.15
CA VAL A 393 1.39 -17.76 25.60
C VAL A 393 2.73 -18.44 25.84
N ARG A 394 2.70 -19.61 26.48
CA ARG A 394 3.85 -20.44 26.79
C ARG A 394 3.90 -21.66 25.87
N PHE A 395 5.09 -21.96 25.35
CA PHE A 395 5.28 -23.06 24.39
C PHE A 395 6.65 -23.73 24.56
N PRO A 396 6.82 -24.99 24.15
CA PRO A 396 7.96 -25.82 24.58
C PRO A 396 9.24 -25.66 23.75
N ASN A 397 9.19 -25.11 22.54
CA ASN A 397 10.36 -25.03 21.66
C ASN A 397 10.33 -23.77 20.79
N ARG A 398 11.46 -23.06 20.70
CA ARG A 398 11.67 -21.91 19.82
C ARG A 398 11.31 -22.16 18.35
N SER A 399 11.41 -23.38 17.86
CA SER A 399 11.00 -23.73 16.48
C SER A 399 9.52 -23.45 16.21
N LYS A 400 8.68 -23.45 17.26
CA LYS A 400 7.25 -23.10 17.18
C LYS A 400 6.97 -21.60 17.36
N LEU A 401 7.98 -20.77 17.61
CA LEU A 401 7.79 -19.34 17.93
C LEU A 401 6.91 -18.62 16.90
N ARG A 402 7.19 -18.77 15.61
CA ARG A 402 6.39 -18.13 14.55
C ARG A 402 4.95 -18.63 14.52
N TYR A 403 4.77 -19.94 14.67
CA TYR A 403 3.45 -20.57 14.69
C TYR A 403 2.62 -20.06 15.89
N GLU A 404 3.20 -20.03 17.08
CA GLU A 404 2.51 -19.58 18.29
C GLU A 404 2.22 -18.07 18.26
N MET A 405 3.13 -17.25 17.71
CA MET A 405 2.87 -15.82 17.50
C MET A 405 1.73 -15.58 16.52
N ALA A 406 1.70 -16.31 15.40
CA ALA A 406 0.62 -16.20 14.43
C ALA A 406 -0.71 -16.64 15.04
N LYS A 407 -0.73 -17.80 15.71
CA LYS A 407 -1.90 -18.32 16.41
C LYS A 407 -2.44 -17.32 17.44
N ALA A 408 -1.56 -16.76 18.28
CA ALA A 408 -1.96 -15.77 19.28
C ALA A 408 -2.53 -14.50 18.62
N LEU A 409 -1.85 -13.93 17.63
CA LEU A 409 -2.33 -12.74 16.92
C LEU A 409 -3.69 -12.97 16.26
N ARG A 410 -3.88 -14.14 15.64
CA ARG A 410 -5.13 -14.54 15.01
C ARG A 410 -6.26 -14.67 16.04
N MET A 411 -5.99 -15.27 17.19
CA MET A 411 -6.96 -15.38 18.29
C MET A 411 -7.35 -14.00 18.84
N PHE A 412 -6.39 -13.10 19.05
CA PHE A 412 -6.66 -11.73 19.51
C PHE A 412 -7.38 -10.87 18.46
N GLY A 413 -6.99 -10.99 17.19
CA GLY A 413 -7.64 -10.25 16.10
C GLY A 413 -9.08 -10.69 15.82
N GLY A 414 -9.51 -11.87 16.31
CA GLY A 414 -10.89 -12.33 16.30
C GLY A 414 -11.59 -12.19 17.66
N GLY A 415 -10.85 -11.79 18.69
CA GLY A 415 -11.35 -11.62 20.05
C GLY A 415 -12.16 -10.33 20.19
N MET A 416 -13.09 -10.34 21.14
CA MET A 416 -13.85 -9.15 21.52
C MET A 416 -13.27 -8.58 22.81
N ARG A 417 -13.18 -7.25 22.90
CA ARG A 417 -12.77 -6.60 24.14
C ARG A 417 -13.93 -6.64 25.13
N PHE A 418 -13.69 -7.16 26.32
CA PHE A 418 -14.65 -7.12 27.40
C PHE A 418 -14.75 -5.68 27.90
N ALA A 419 -15.84 -4.99 27.57
CA ALA A 419 -16.18 -3.75 28.25
C ALA A 419 -16.72 -4.14 29.62
N LEU A 420 -15.93 -3.93 30.68
CA LEU A 420 -16.51 -3.77 32.01
C LEU A 420 -17.50 -2.60 31.89
N ALA A 421 -18.79 -2.90 31.91
CA ALA A 421 -19.81 -1.89 32.09
C ALA A 421 -19.51 -1.20 33.43
N GLU A 422 -18.98 0.02 33.37
CA GLU A 422 -18.91 0.88 34.54
C GLU A 422 -20.34 1.08 35.06
N GLY A 423 -20.58 0.65 36.30
CA GLY A 423 -21.72 1.11 37.09
C GLY A 423 -23.01 0.27 36.99
N ILE A 424 -23.00 -0.94 37.56
CA ILE A 424 -24.18 -1.42 38.28
C ILE A 424 -23.91 -1.12 39.77
N PRO A 425 -24.64 -0.20 40.42
CA PRO A 425 -24.47 0.01 41.85
C PRO A 425 -24.88 -1.27 42.58
N ASN A 426 -24.00 -1.75 43.46
CA ASN A 426 -24.26 -2.85 44.39
C ASN A 426 -25.53 -2.57 45.21
N SER A 427 -26.68 -3.09 44.76
CA SER A 427 -27.88 -3.22 45.56
C SER A 427 -27.78 -4.48 46.42
N HIS A 428 -26.90 -4.45 47.42
CA HIS A 428 -26.98 -5.32 48.58
C HIS A 428 -26.33 -4.65 49.78
N ASN A 429 -27.13 -3.88 50.53
CA ASN A 429 -27.06 -3.76 51.99
C ASN A 429 -28.32 -3.05 52.50
N LEU A 430 -29.44 -3.78 52.44
CA LEU A 430 -30.60 -3.59 53.32
C LEU A 430 -30.64 -4.83 54.23
N VAL A 431 -29.94 -4.79 55.37
CA VAL A 431 -30.28 -5.47 56.65
C VAL A 431 -29.42 -4.85 57.76
N ARG A 432 -29.91 -3.79 58.41
CA ARG A 432 -30.20 -3.69 59.87
C ARG A 432 -30.44 -2.24 60.27
#